data_AF-A0A2G9ZXQ6-F1
#
_entry.id   AF-A0A2G9ZXQ6-F1
#
_cell.length_a   1.000
_cell.length_b   1.000
_cell.length_c   1.000
_cell.angle_alpha   90.00
_cell.angle_beta   90.00
_cell.angle_gamma   90.00
#
_symmetry.space_group_name_H-M   'P 1'
#
loop_
_entity.id
_entity.type
_entity.pdbx_description
1 polymer ?
#
loop_
_entity_poly.entity_id
_entity_poly.type
_entity_poly.pdbx_seq_one_letter_code
_entity_poly.pdbx_strand_id
1 'polypeptide(L)' 'MRVAVLVITFPREKAATQKKVGRNSLCPCGSGKKYKHCCLS' A
#
# COMPACT_ATOMS: atom_id res chain seq x y z
N MET A 1 11.33 -2.07 42.24
CA MET A 1 10.32 -1.47 41.33
C MET A 1 10.36 -2.23 40.02
N ARG A 2 9.32 -3.00 39.70
CA ARG A 2 9.23 -3.80 38.47
C ARG A 2 9.10 -2.86 37.27
N VAL A 3 10.21 -2.55 36.58
CA VAL A 3 10.15 -1.90 35.26
C VAL A 3 10.14 -3.02 34.21
N ALA A 4 8.98 -3.66 34.07
CA ALA A 4 8.64 -4.41 32.88
C ALA A 4 7.99 -3.44 31.89
N VAL A 5 8.18 -3.69 30.59
CA VAL A 5 7.51 -3.04 29.45
C VAL A 5 8.27 -1.86 28.80
N LEU A 6 9.38 -2.16 28.12
CA LEU A 6 9.70 -1.51 26.83
C LEU A 6 10.33 -2.50 25.83
N VAL A 7 9.83 -3.74 25.84
CA VAL A 7 9.95 -4.68 24.72
C VAL A 7 8.54 -5.06 24.30
N ILE A 8 7.75 -4.06 23.89
CA ILE A 8 6.44 -4.26 23.28
C ILE A 8 6.46 -3.46 21.97
N THR A 9 6.70 -4.18 20.87
CA THR A 9 6.04 -4.08 19.56
C THR A 9 5.64 -2.65 19.12
N PHE A 10 6.08 -2.07 18.00
CA PHE A 10 6.01 -2.59 16.64
C PHE A 10 6.96 -1.76 15.74
N PRO A 11 7.78 -2.35 14.85
CA PRO A 11 8.36 -1.56 13.76
C PRO A 11 7.19 -1.00 12.94
N ARG A 12 7.07 0.33 12.85
CA ARG A 12 6.04 0.98 12.03
C ARG A 12 6.23 0.50 10.59
N GLU A 13 5.33 -0.41 10.21
CA GLU A 13 5.24 -0.99 8.88
C GLU A 13 5.22 0.15 7.87
N LYS A 14 6.14 0.08 6.92
CA LYS A 14 6.41 1.11 5.92
C LYS A 14 5.06 1.62 5.42
N ALA A 15 4.79 2.92 5.65
CA ALA A 15 3.69 3.58 4.99
C ALA A 15 3.96 3.48 3.49
N ALA A 16 3.42 2.45 2.85
CA ALA A 16 3.43 2.32 1.41
C ALA A 16 2.71 3.55 0.92
N THR A 17 3.49 4.53 0.44
CA THR A 17 2.94 5.64 -0.32
C THR A 17 2.11 4.97 -1.40
N GLN A 18 0.79 5.04 -1.28
CA GLN A 18 -0.08 4.56 -2.34
C GLN A 18 0.32 5.37 -3.55
N LYS A 19 1.15 4.79 -4.42
CA LYS A 19 1.53 5.39 -5.69
C LYS A 19 0.19 5.61 -6.37
N LYS A 20 -0.23 6.87 -6.48
CA LYS A 20 -1.47 7.23 -7.16
C LYS A 20 -1.30 6.75 -8.59
N VAL A 21 -1.87 5.58 -8.89
CA VAL A 21 -1.79 4.99 -10.22
C VAL A 21 -2.52 5.95 -11.14
N GLY A 22 -1.80 6.47 -12.12
CA GLY A 22 -2.38 7.39 -13.08
C GLY A 22 -3.53 6.71 -13.80
N ARG A 23 -4.65 7.42 -14.02
CA ARG A 23 -5.83 6.90 -14.70
C ARG A 23 -5.50 6.22 -16.04
N ASN A 24 -4.50 6.75 -16.76
CA ASN A 24 -4.09 6.25 -18.07
C ASN A 24 -2.96 5.21 -18.06
N SER A 25 -2.35 4.89 -16.91
CA SER A 25 -1.27 3.89 -16.84
C SER A 25 -1.83 2.47 -16.92
N LEU A 26 -0.98 1.48 -17.16
CA LEU A 26 -1.36 0.06 -17.08
C LEU A 26 -1.89 -0.28 -15.69
N CYS A 27 -2.90 -1.14 -15.63
CA CYS A 27 -3.48 -1.59 -14.38
C CYS A 27 -2.48 -2.46 -13.61
N PRO A 28 -2.22 -2.17 -12.31
CA PRO A 28 -1.35 -3.01 -11.48
C PRO A 28 -1.95 -4.39 -11.19
N CYS A 29 -3.22 -4.62 -11.56
CA CYS A 29 -3.91 -5.89 -11.46
C CYS A 29 -3.47 -6.94 -12.51
N GLY A 30 -2.60 -6.57 -13.46
CA GLY A 30 -2.07 -7.50 -14.47
C GLY A 30 -2.99 -7.76 -15.67
N SER A 31 -4.09 -7.00 -15.81
CA SER A 31 -5.07 -7.21 -16.90
C SER A 31 -4.61 -6.75 -18.29
N GLY A 32 -3.48 -6.04 -18.39
CA GLY A 32 -3.00 -5.41 -19.62
C GLY A 32 -3.82 -4.19 -20.08
N LYS A 33 -4.91 -3.83 -19.37
CA LYS A 33 -5.74 -2.66 -19.68
C LYS A 33 -5.24 -1.41 -18.95
N LYS A 34 -5.59 -0.21 -19.45
CA LYS A 34 -5.39 1.04 -18.70
C LYS A 34 -6.20 1.00 -17.40
N TYR A 35 -5.67 1.58 -16.33
CA TYR A 35 -6.28 1.57 -14.99
C TYR A 35 -7.75 2.05 -15.02
N LYS A 36 -8.03 3.09 -15.82
CA LYS A 36 -9.38 3.63 -16.07
C LYS A 36 -10.40 2.72 -16.73
N HIS A 37 -9.95 1.66 -17.39
CA HIS A 37 -10.79 0.71 -18.11
C HIS A 37 -10.78 -0.67 -17.44
N CYS A 38 -10.17 -0.78 -16.25
CA CYS A 38 -10.04 -2.05 -15.54
C CYS A 38 -10.59 -1.99 -14.11
N CYS A 39 -9.98 -1.19 -13.24
CA CYS A 39 -10.34 -1.14 -11.82
C CYS A 39 -11.08 0.14 -11.42
N LEU A 40 -11.10 1.15 -12.28
CA LEU A 40 -11.91 2.37 -12.12
C LEU A 40 -13.11 2.41 -13.08
N SER A 41 -13.35 1.31 -13.81
CA SER A 41 -14.59 1.15 -14.57
C SER A 41 -15.76 0.98 -13.62
#